data_AF-A0A6V7V363-F1
#
_entry.id   AF-A0A6V7V363-F1
#
_cell.length_a   1.000
_cell.length_b   1.000
_cell.length_c   1.000
_cell.angle_alpha   90.00
_cell.angle_beta   90.00
_cell.angle_gamma   90.00
#
_symmetry.space_group_name_H-M   'P 1'
#
loop_
_entity.id
_entity.type
_entity.pdbx_description
1 polymer ?
#
loop_
_entity_poly.entity_id
_entity_poly.type
_entity_poly.pdbx_seq_one_letter_code
_entity_poly.pdbx_strand_id
1 'polypeptide(L)'
;MRCILNRRSSSNFTSYPINPVPAKLKKGSLIMRGPKNEVRYYFSNFIFNTLKIFLQIIFIYPLLQKHIGISNLRLALFGLTFKIGSVIILAFTKTSLTAFMSIFLSIYGRFVPTGLRAIASACVNIGKIFSLMSLLQSLGFLIASPLFNGIYPFTLNFFPGTMLLVVAALLTFTACLLIYLDVKSKNQ
;
A
#
# COMPACT_ATOMS: atom_id res chain seq x y z
N MET A 1 45.58 -14.08 3.40
CA MET A 1 44.29 -14.56 3.95
C MET A 1 43.31 -13.38 3.97
N ARG A 2 42.28 -13.45 3.13
CA ARG A 2 41.14 -12.52 3.08
C ARG A 2 40.30 -12.72 4.35
N CYS A 3 39.74 -11.66 4.93
CA CYS A 3 38.30 -11.41 4.80
C CYS A 3 37.89 -10.05 5.37
N ILE A 4 37.39 -9.23 4.44
CA ILE A 4 36.64 -8.00 4.64
C ILE A 4 35.28 -8.36 5.27
N LEU A 5 34.93 -7.78 6.42
CA LEU A 5 33.52 -7.71 6.87
C LEU A 5 32.99 -6.31 6.61
N ASN A 6 32.58 -6.15 5.35
CA ASN A 6 31.77 -5.07 4.83
C ASN A 6 30.37 -5.18 5.47
N ARG A 7 30.09 -4.27 6.40
CA ARG A 7 28.82 -4.16 7.12
C ARG A 7 27.75 -3.62 6.16
N ARG A 8 27.18 -4.49 5.33
CA ARG A 8 26.05 -4.17 4.45
C ARG A 8 24.76 -4.11 5.27
N SER A 9 24.48 -2.93 5.81
CA SER A 9 23.14 -2.49 6.19
C SER A 9 22.26 -2.57 4.94
N SER A 10 21.33 -3.51 4.90
CA SER A 10 20.28 -3.56 3.89
C SER A 10 18.95 -3.72 4.60
N SER A 11 18.28 -2.58 4.70
CA SER A 11 16.87 -2.41 4.94
C SER A 11 16.06 -3.33 4.03
N ASN A 12 15.64 -4.48 4.55
CA ASN A 12 14.60 -5.30 3.92
C ASN A 12 13.26 -4.61 4.14
N PHE A 13 12.93 -3.72 3.21
CA PHE A 13 11.65 -3.05 3.12
C PHE A 13 11.10 -3.28 1.71
N THR A 14 9.80 -3.58 1.65
CA THR A 14 8.95 -3.83 0.47
C THR A 14 9.12 -5.16 -0.26
N SER A 15 8.05 -5.96 -0.29
CA SER A 15 7.11 -5.99 -1.43
C SER A 15 6.01 -7.02 -1.20
N TYR A 16 4.78 -6.66 -1.56
CA TYR A 16 3.65 -7.58 -1.70
C TYR A 16 4.05 -8.77 -2.57
N PRO A 17 3.76 -10.03 -2.19
CA PRO A 17 3.98 -11.16 -3.07
C PRO A 17 2.86 -11.15 -4.11
N ILE A 18 3.23 -10.82 -5.34
CA ILE A 18 2.56 -11.42 -6.49
C ILE A 18 3.01 -12.89 -6.44
N ASN A 19 2.04 -13.80 -6.28
CA ASN A 19 2.25 -15.24 -6.26
C ASN A 19 3.34 -15.67 -7.27
N PRO A 20 4.35 -16.46 -6.86
CA PRO A 20 5.23 -17.12 -7.81
C PRO A 20 4.37 -18.05 -8.65
N VAL A 21 4.35 -17.81 -9.97
CA VAL A 21 3.75 -18.69 -10.96
C VAL A 21 4.23 -20.13 -10.69
N PRO A 22 3.33 -21.12 -10.55
CA PRO A 22 3.74 -22.49 -10.27
C PRO A 22 4.64 -22.99 -11.41
N ALA A 23 5.80 -23.50 -11.02
CA ALA A 23 6.79 -24.10 -11.90
C ALA A 23 6.25 -25.40 -12.50
N LYS A 24 5.46 -25.29 -13.57
CA LYS A 24 5.33 -26.36 -14.58
C LYS A 24 6.20 -25.95 -15.76
N LEU A 25 7.46 -26.37 -15.70
CA LEU A 25 8.39 -26.36 -16.81
C LEU A 25 7.75 -27.04 -18.03
N LYS A 26 7.25 -26.25 -18.99
CA LYS A 26 7.16 -26.69 -20.37
C LYS A 26 8.57 -26.56 -20.96
N LYS A 27 9.25 -27.70 -21.12
CA LYS A 27 10.53 -27.83 -21.85
C LYS A 27 10.41 -27.10 -23.18
N GLY A 28 11.20 -26.03 -23.37
CA GLY A 28 11.25 -25.32 -24.65
C GLY A 28 11.21 -23.79 -24.60
N SER A 29 11.72 -23.12 -23.56
CA SER A 29 12.19 -21.73 -23.64
C SER A 29 12.98 -21.35 -22.38
N LEU A 30 14.20 -21.88 -22.26
CA LEU A 30 15.15 -21.47 -21.23
C LEU A 30 15.80 -20.15 -21.65
N ILE A 31 15.02 -19.05 -21.62
CA ILE A 31 15.63 -17.72 -21.57
C ILE A 31 16.06 -17.51 -20.12
N MET A 32 17.34 -17.80 -19.86
CA MET A 32 18.06 -17.43 -18.63
C MET A 32 17.69 -15.99 -18.24
N ARG A 33 16.79 -15.81 -17.25
CA ARG A 33 16.49 -14.50 -16.67
C ARG A 33 17.67 -14.08 -15.79
N GLY A 34 18.70 -13.48 -16.38
CA GLY A 34 19.84 -12.95 -15.63
C GLY A 34 19.48 -11.73 -14.78
N PRO A 35 20.20 -11.45 -13.66
CA PRO A 35 19.81 -10.46 -12.65
C PRO A 35 19.49 -9.05 -13.17
N LYS A 36 20.00 -8.69 -14.36
CA LYS A 36 19.73 -7.40 -15.04
C LYS A 36 18.26 -7.17 -15.40
N ASN A 37 17.44 -8.22 -15.59
CA ASN A 37 16.03 -8.05 -15.92
C ASN A 37 15.16 -7.86 -14.66
N GLU A 38 15.44 -8.54 -13.56
CA GLU A 38 14.83 -8.33 -12.24
C GLU A 38 14.96 -6.86 -11.82
N VAL A 39 16.19 -6.30 -11.78
CA VAL A 39 16.38 -4.88 -11.44
C VAL A 39 15.66 -3.94 -12.39
N ARG A 40 15.56 -4.28 -13.69
CA ARG A 40 14.84 -3.47 -14.68
C ARG A 40 13.32 -3.53 -14.49
N TYR A 41 12.77 -4.66 -14.05
CA TYR A 41 11.36 -4.79 -13.65
C TYR A 41 11.06 -4.00 -12.38
N TYR A 42 11.89 -4.10 -11.34
CA TYR A 42 11.73 -3.30 -10.13
C TYR A 42 11.82 -1.80 -10.42
N PHE A 43 12.80 -1.39 -11.23
CA PHE A 43 13.00 0.01 -11.61
C PHE A 43 11.83 0.55 -12.45
N SER A 44 11.32 -0.24 -13.41
CA SER A 44 10.16 0.14 -14.21
C SER A 44 8.89 0.30 -13.35
N ASN A 45 8.61 -0.66 -12.46
CA ASN A 45 7.48 -0.55 -11.52
C ASN A 45 7.62 0.64 -10.57
N PHE A 46 8.84 0.96 -10.13
CA PHE A 46 9.11 2.13 -9.30
C PHE A 46 8.79 3.43 -10.06
N ILE A 47 9.21 3.56 -11.32
CA ILE A 47 8.89 4.73 -12.15
C ILE A 47 7.39 4.88 -12.36
N PHE A 48 6.70 3.79 -12.76
CA PHE A 48 5.24 3.83 -12.95
C PHE A 48 4.49 4.20 -11.68
N ASN A 49 4.89 3.63 -10.54
CA ASN A 49 4.32 3.99 -9.25
C ASN A 49 4.58 5.47 -8.94
N THR A 50 5.81 5.97 -9.15
CA THR A 50 6.16 7.38 -8.91
C THR A 50 5.35 8.33 -9.80
N LEU A 51 5.22 8.04 -11.10
CA LEU A 51 4.43 8.86 -12.02
C LEU A 51 2.96 8.93 -11.62
N LYS A 52 2.37 7.80 -11.20
CA LYS A 52 1.00 7.72 -10.68
C LYS A 52 0.79 8.67 -9.49
N ILE A 53 1.81 8.82 -8.65
CA ILE A 53 1.77 9.65 -7.45
C ILE A 53 1.80 11.13 -7.82
N PHE A 54 2.68 11.49 -8.76
CA PHE A 54 2.78 12.85 -9.26
C PHE A 54 1.47 13.32 -9.90
N LEU A 55 0.87 12.49 -10.76
CA LEU A 55 -0.44 12.79 -11.36
C LEU A 55 -1.53 13.01 -10.32
N GLN A 56 -1.55 12.19 -9.26
CA GLN A 56 -2.53 12.33 -8.19
C GLN A 56 -2.39 13.65 -7.44
N ILE A 57 -1.16 14.01 -7.04
CA ILE A 57 -0.91 15.19 -6.22
C ILE A 57 -1.22 16.47 -7.01
N ILE A 58 -0.89 16.50 -8.30
CA ILE A 58 -1.14 17.64 -9.17
C ILE A 58 -2.61 17.80 -9.53
N PHE A 59 -3.35 16.71 -9.71
CA PHE A 59 -4.72 16.80 -10.20
C PHE A 59 -5.75 16.79 -9.07
N ILE A 60 -5.72 15.79 -8.19
CA ILE A 60 -6.78 15.62 -7.20
C ILE A 60 -6.59 16.51 -5.97
N TYR A 61 -5.35 16.71 -5.49
CA TYR A 61 -5.11 17.50 -4.29
C TYR A 61 -5.61 18.95 -4.39
N PRO A 62 -5.29 19.71 -5.47
CA PRO A 62 -5.83 21.06 -5.63
C PRO A 62 -7.32 21.07 -5.98
N LEU A 63 -7.84 20.06 -6.70
CA LEU A 63 -9.29 19.97 -6.97
C LEU A 63 -10.09 19.80 -5.67
N LEU A 64 -9.65 18.91 -4.77
CA LEU A 64 -10.35 18.65 -3.52
C LEU A 64 -10.26 19.82 -2.54
N GLN A 65 -9.12 20.51 -2.48
CA GLN A 65 -8.94 21.65 -1.59
C GLN A 65 -9.72 22.89 -2.08
N LYS A 66 -9.76 23.13 -3.40
CA LYS A 66 -10.34 24.35 -3.98
C LYS A 66 -11.85 24.28 -4.16
N HIS A 67 -12.42 23.10 -4.46
CA HIS A 67 -13.84 23.00 -4.81
C HIS A 67 -14.77 22.63 -3.65
N ILE A 68 -14.23 22.12 -2.54
CA ILE A 68 -15.04 21.25 -1.68
C ILE A 68 -15.04 21.65 -0.20
N GLY A 69 -14.03 22.38 0.29
CA GLY A 69 -14.02 22.89 1.68
C GLY A 69 -14.20 21.82 2.77
N ILE A 70 -14.05 20.54 2.39
CA ILE A 70 -14.35 19.40 3.27
C ILE A 70 -13.20 19.23 4.27
N SER A 71 -13.55 18.99 5.53
CA SER A 71 -12.60 18.64 6.60
C SER A 71 -11.66 17.51 6.15
N ASN A 72 -10.36 17.67 6.45
CA ASN A 72 -9.28 16.71 6.12
C ASN A 72 -9.63 15.25 6.47
N LEU A 73 -10.48 15.05 7.48
CA LEU A 73 -10.96 13.73 7.93
C LEU A 73 -11.92 13.05 6.93
N ARG A 74 -12.87 13.79 6.37
CA ARG A 74 -13.80 13.26 5.37
C ARG A 74 -13.11 12.98 4.03
N LEU A 75 -12.07 13.76 3.72
CA LEU A 75 -11.18 13.49 2.58
C LEU A 75 -10.46 12.15 2.71
N ALA A 76 -9.96 11.87 3.92
CA ALA A 76 -9.31 10.61 4.25
C ALA A 76 -10.31 9.44 4.20
N LEU A 77 -11.55 9.62 4.67
CA LEU A 77 -12.61 8.62 4.56
C LEU A 77 -12.90 8.25 3.09
N PHE A 78 -13.03 9.25 2.22
CA PHE A 78 -13.24 9.00 0.79
C PHE A 78 -12.11 8.18 0.19
N GLY A 79 -10.85 8.58 0.40
CA GLY A 79 -9.69 7.82 -0.09
C GLY A 79 -9.62 6.38 0.46
N LEU A 80 -10.05 6.19 1.70
CA LEU A 80 -10.05 4.89 2.36
C LEU A 80 -11.08 3.94 1.75
N THR A 81 -12.31 4.41 1.47
CA THR A 81 -13.34 3.60 0.82
C THR A 81 -12.91 3.13 -0.57
N PHE A 82 -12.31 4.02 -1.37
CA PHE A 82 -11.77 3.64 -2.68
C PHE A 82 -10.60 2.66 -2.57
N LYS A 83 -9.79 2.77 -1.51
CA LYS A 83 -8.71 1.81 -1.25
C LYS A 83 -9.24 0.43 -0.87
N ILE A 84 -10.28 0.35 -0.04
CA ILE A 84 -10.95 -0.91 0.30
C ILE A 84 -11.46 -1.57 -0.99
N GLY A 85 -12.18 -0.82 -1.83
CA GLY A 85 -12.67 -1.30 -3.12
C GLY A 85 -11.55 -1.81 -4.05
N SER A 86 -10.44 -1.08 -4.13
CA SER A 86 -9.26 -1.51 -4.90
C SER A 86 -8.71 -2.86 -4.43
N VAL A 87 -8.58 -3.07 -3.13
CA VAL A 87 -8.04 -4.31 -2.55
C VAL A 87 -9.02 -5.48 -2.76
N ILE A 88 -10.32 -5.23 -2.63
CA ILE A 88 -11.35 -6.25 -2.91
C ILE A 88 -11.30 -6.67 -4.38
N ILE A 89 -11.29 -5.73 -5.32
CA ILE A 89 -11.19 -6.03 -6.76
C ILE A 89 -9.89 -6.79 -7.07
N LEU A 90 -8.78 -6.40 -6.42
CA LEU A 90 -7.50 -7.09 -6.57
C LEU A 90 -7.57 -8.54 -6.08
N ALA A 91 -8.27 -8.80 -4.97
CA ALA A 91 -8.44 -10.14 -4.41
C ALA A 91 -9.22 -11.08 -5.34
N PHE A 92 -10.15 -10.55 -6.14
CA PHE A 92 -10.97 -11.31 -7.09
C PHE A 92 -10.47 -11.22 -8.55
N THR A 93 -9.29 -10.64 -8.79
CA THR A 93 -8.76 -10.44 -10.14
C THR A 93 -8.46 -11.78 -10.80
N LYS A 94 -9.25 -12.13 -11.81
CA LYS A 94 -9.01 -13.28 -12.72
C LYS A 94 -8.63 -12.83 -14.14
N THR A 95 -8.85 -11.55 -14.46
CA THR A 95 -8.74 -11.00 -15.82
C THR A 95 -7.90 -9.71 -15.83
N SER A 96 -7.17 -9.45 -16.92
CA SER A 96 -6.35 -8.24 -17.06
C SER A 96 -7.15 -6.94 -16.88
N LEU A 97 -8.41 -6.91 -17.33
CA LEU A 97 -9.30 -5.75 -17.17
C LEU A 97 -9.56 -5.40 -15.69
N THR A 98 -9.80 -6.42 -14.86
CA THR A 98 -10.03 -6.23 -13.41
C THR A 98 -8.77 -5.74 -12.69
N ALA A 99 -7.58 -6.12 -13.17
CA ALA A 99 -6.31 -5.61 -12.66
C ALA A 99 -6.14 -4.11 -12.96
N PHE A 100 -6.47 -3.69 -14.18
CA PHE A 100 -6.43 -2.26 -14.55
C PHE A 100 -7.37 -1.43 -13.68
N MET A 101 -8.61 -1.89 -13.45
CA MET A 101 -9.56 -1.19 -12.58
C MET A 101 -9.06 -1.05 -11.14
N SER A 102 -8.43 -2.09 -10.58
CA SER A 102 -7.84 -2.00 -9.24
C SER A 102 -6.73 -0.94 -9.16
N ILE A 103 -5.92 -0.79 -10.21
CA ILE A 103 -4.83 0.20 -10.25
C ILE A 103 -5.40 1.63 -10.19
N PHE A 104 -6.48 1.91 -10.93
CA PHE A 104 -7.18 3.19 -10.90
C PHE A 104 -7.72 3.50 -9.50
N LEU A 105 -8.44 2.57 -8.87
CA LEU A 105 -8.96 2.79 -7.52
C LEU A 105 -7.83 2.91 -6.47
N SER A 106 -6.72 2.20 -6.67
CA SER A 106 -5.55 2.25 -5.78
C SER A 106 -4.88 3.62 -5.78
N ILE A 107 -5.12 4.48 -6.78
CA ILE A 107 -4.62 5.87 -6.79
C ILE A 107 -5.15 6.59 -5.55
N TYR A 108 -6.46 6.53 -5.31
CA TYR A 108 -7.13 7.25 -4.23
C TYR A 108 -6.70 6.83 -2.81
N GLY A 109 -6.11 5.65 -2.61
CA GLY A 109 -5.68 5.23 -1.28
C GLY A 109 -4.59 6.08 -0.63
N ARG A 110 -3.94 6.95 -1.40
CA ARG A 110 -2.90 7.86 -0.87
C ARG A 110 -3.46 9.11 -0.21
N PHE A 111 -4.77 9.38 -0.33
CA PHE A 111 -5.42 10.46 0.43
C PHE A 111 -5.46 10.17 1.94
N VAL A 112 -5.45 8.91 2.34
CA VAL A 112 -5.51 8.50 3.76
C VAL A 112 -4.30 9.01 4.55
N PRO A 113 -3.03 8.68 4.19
CA PRO A 113 -1.87 9.15 4.93
C PRO A 113 -1.62 10.66 4.78
N THR A 114 -2.13 11.30 3.73
CA THR A 114 -2.00 12.76 3.58
C THR A 114 -3.03 13.49 4.44
N GLY A 115 -4.28 13.02 4.50
CA GLY A 115 -5.30 13.55 5.40
C GLY A 115 -4.95 13.36 6.87
N LEU A 116 -4.40 12.20 7.24
CA LEU A 116 -3.88 11.95 8.60
C LEU A 116 -2.75 12.92 8.97
N ARG A 117 -1.83 13.19 8.04
CA ARG A 117 -0.74 14.15 8.26
C ARG A 117 -1.25 15.58 8.36
N ALA A 118 -2.27 15.96 7.59
CA ALA A 118 -2.91 17.27 7.70
C ALA A 118 -3.62 17.46 9.05
N ILE A 119 -4.23 16.41 9.60
CA ILE A 119 -4.80 16.42 10.96
C ILE A 119 -3.67 16.52 12.00
N ALA A 120 -2.61 15.72 11.86
CA ALA A 120 -1.47 15.76 12.76
C ALA A 120 -0.77 17.14 12.80
N SER A 121 -0.72 17.86 11.67
CA SER A 121 -0.19 19.22 11.61
C SER A 121 -1.08 20.27 12.27
N ALA A 122 -2.37 19.99 12.46
CA ALA A 122 -3.28 20.89 13.17
C ALA A 122 -3.16 20.79 14.71
N CYS A 123 -2.39 19.83 15.23
CA CYS A 123 -2.19 19.66 16.66
C CYS A 123 -1.05 20.55 17.19
N VAL A 124 -1.19 21.06 18.43
CA VAL A 124 -0.21 21.95 19.09
C VAL A 124 1.20 21.35 19.19
N ASN A 125 1.32 20.02 19.25
CA ASN A 125 2.59 19.29 19.38
C ASN A 125 2.96 18.50 18.11
N ILE A 126 3.06 19.19 16.97
CA ILE A 126 3.30 18.59 15.64
C ILE A 126 4.48 17.61 15.65
N GLY A 127 5.62 17.99 16.23
CA GLY A 127 6.83 17.15 16.23
C GLY A 127 6.67 15.81 16.94
N LYS A 128 5.96 15.79 18.08
CA LYS A 128 5.70 14.56 18.85
C LYS A 128 4.77 13.62 18.09
N ILE A 129 3.70 14.16 17.53
CA ILE A 129 2.69 13.38 16.80
C ILE A 129 3.26 12.86 15.48
N PHE A 130 4.07 13.67 14.79
CA PHE A 130 4.72 13.26 13.54
C PHE A 130 5.75 12.14 13.78
N SER A 131 6.50 12.21 14.88
CA SER A 131 7.40 11.13 15.31
C SER A 131 6.62 9.85 15.59
N LEU A 132 5.53 9.93 16.36
CA LEU A 132 4.69 8.77 16.70
C LEU A 132 4.04 8.14 15.46
N MET A 133 3.54 8.96 14.52
CA MET A 133 2.98 8.50 13.25
C MET A 133 4.02 7.73 12.41
N SER A 134 5.25 8.25 12.34
CA SER A 134 6.35 7.60 11.61
C SER A 134 6.76 6.28 12.25
N LEU A 135 6.73 6.22 13.59
CA LEU A 135 7.01 5.02 14.35
C LEU A 135 5.94 3.94 14.09
N LEU A 136 4.65 4.29 14.18
CA LEU A 136 3.54 3.39 13.84
C LEU A 136 3.61 2.88 12.39
N GLN A 137 3.91 3.77 11.46
CA GLN A 137 4.07 3.41 10.05
C GLN A 137 5.20 2.38 9.86
N SER A 138 6.35 2.61 10.51
CA SER A 138 7.50 1.71 10.42
C SER A 138 7.22 0.35 11.08
N LEU A 139 6.54 0.34 12.23
CA LEU A 139 6.06 -0.88 12.87
C LEU A 139 5.12 -1.66 11.96
N GLY A 140 4.20 -0.97 11.27
CA GLY A 140 3.29 -1.60 10.30
C GLY A 140 4.06 -2.34 9.20
N PHE A 141 5.12 -1.74 8.67
CA PHE A 141 5.97 -2.42 7.67
C PHE A 141 6.79 -3.55 8.26
N LEU A 142 7.28 -3.41 9.49
CA LEU A 142 8.02 -4.46 10.19
C LEU A 142 7.14 -5.69 10.45
N ILE A 143 5.87 -5.49 10.80
CA ILE A 143 4.89 -6.57 10.99
C ILE A 143 4.44 -7.15 9.64
N ALA A 144 4.29 -6.32 8.61
CA ALA A 144 3.88 -6.78 7.29
C ALA A 144 4.85 -7.80 6.70
N SER A 145 6.17 -7.58 6.81
CA SER A 145 7.18 -8.49 6.25
C SER A 145 7.06 -9.96 6.70
N PRO A 146 7.08 -10.30 8.01
CA PRO A 146 6.91 -11.66 8.48
C PRO A 146 5.49 -12.19 8.23
N LEU A 147 4.46 -11.35 8.23
CA LEU A 147 3.11 -11.80 7.85
C LEU A 147 3.08 -12.28 6.39
N PHE A 148 3.66 -11.51 5.45
CA PHE A 148 3.71 -11.88 4.03
C PHE A 148 4.69 -13.02 3.73
N ASN A 149 5.77 -13.16 4.50
CA ASN A 149 6.73 -14.23 4.27
C ASN A 149 6.35 -15.55 4.96
N GLY A 150 5.72 -15.48 6.13
CA GLY A 150 5.38 -16.65 6.93
C GLY A 150 3.98 -17.21 6.63
N ILE A 151 2.96 -16.35 6.55
CA ILE A 151 1.55 -16.80 6.49
C ILE A 151 1.10 -17.02 5.05
N TYR A 152 1.70 -16.33 4.08
CA TYR A 152 1.39 -16.48 2.66
C TYR A 152 1.53 -17.91 2.11
N PRO A 153 2.65 -18.65 2.36
CA PRO A 153 2.75 -20.03 1.88
C PRO A 153 1.70 -20.96 2.51
N PHE A 154 1.23 -20.66 3.73
CA PHE A 154 0.17 -21.43 4.38
C PHE A 154 -1.21 -21.14 3.76
N THR A 155 -1.48 -19.88 3.41
CA THR A 155 -2.75 -19.44 2.80
C THR A 155 -2.88 -19.78 1.31
N LEU A 156 -1.76 -20.04 0.63
CA LEU A 156 -1.74 -20.50 -0.77
C LEU A 156 -2.56 -21.77 -1.01
N ASN A 157 -2.61 -22.67 -0.02
CA ASN A 157 -3.31 -23.95 -0.13
C ASN A 157 -4.84 -23.81 -0.10
N PHE A 158 -5.38 -22.73 0.49
CA PHE A 158 -6.82 -22.52 0.59
C PHE A 158 -7.37 -21.62 -0.52
N PHE A 159 -6.76 -20.44 -0.71
CA PHE A 159 -7.17 -19.50 -1.77
C PHE A 159 -6.14 -18.38 -1.93
N PRO A 160 -5.62 -18.09 -3.14
CA PRO A 160 -4.55 -17.11 -3.35
C PRO A 160 -4.94 -15.65 -3.02
N GLY A 161 -6.23 -15.34 -2.90
CA GLY A 161 -6.73 -14.01 -2.52
C GLY A 161 -7.02 -13.82 -1.02
N THR A 162 -6.82 -14.84 -0.17
CA THR A 162 -7.16 -14.78 1.26
C THR A 162 -6.38 -13.71 2.01
N MET A 163 -5.07 -13.59 1.74
CA MET A 163 -4.26 -12.57 2.40
C MET A 163 -4.68 -11.14 2.02
N LEU A 164 -5.13 -10.93 0.77
CA LEU A 164 -5.68 -9.65 0.34
C LEU A 164 -7.01 -9.35 1.05
N LEU A 165 -7.80 -10.38 1.36
CA LEU A 165 -9.05 -10.25 2.12
C LEU A 165 -8.78 -9.90 3.59
N VAL A 166 -7.74 -10.47 4.21
CA VAL A 166 -7.29 -10.08 5.56
C VAL A 166 -6.84 -8.60 5.58
N VAL A 167 -6.09 -8.17 4.57
CA VAL A 167 -5.70 -6.75 4.43
C VAL A 167 -6.93 -5.87 4.24
N ALA A 168 -7.91 -6.30 3.45
CA ALA A 168 -9.18 -5.58 3.29
C ALA A 168 -9.93 -5.45 4.62
N ALA A 169 -10.00 -6.52 5.42
CA ALA A 169 -10.64 -6.51 6.74
C ALA A 169 -9.96 -5.52 7.70
N LEU A 170 -8.62 -5.50 7.73
CA LEU A 170 -7.86 -4.55 8.55
C LEU A 170 -8.09 -3.09 8.09
N LEU A 171 -8.21 -2.88 6.78
CA LEU A 171 -8.52 -1.57 6.23
C LEU A 171 -9.94 -1.11 6.58
N THR A 172 -10.91 -2.02 6.53
CA THR A 172 -12.30 -1.77 6.96
C THR A 172 -12.37 -1.44 8.45
N PHE A 173 -11.60 -2.12 9.29
CA PHE A 173 -11.48 -1.78 10.72
C PHE A 173 -10.95 -0.35 10.91
N THR A 174 -9.90 0.03 10.18
CA THR A 174 -9.37 1.39 10.19
C THR A 174 -10.42 2.41 9.73
N ALA A 175 -11.27 2.06 8.76
CA ALA A 175 -12.35 2.91 8.29
C ALA A 175 -13.43 3.11 9.35
N CYS A 176 -13.86 2.05 10.02
CA CYS A 176 -14.80 2.15 11.14
C CYS A 176 -14.27 3.07 12.25
N LEU A 177 -12.99 2.93 12.61
CA LEU A 177 -12.37 3.78 13.61
C LEU A 177 -12.36 5.26 13.19
N LEU A 178 -12.08 5.54 11.91
CA LEU A 178 -12.09 6.92 11.40
C LEU A 178 -13.51 7.52 11.36
N ILE A 179 -14.53 6.72 11.02
CA ILE A 179 -15.94 7.13 11.06
C ILE A 179 -16.36 7.43 12.50
N TYR A 180 -15.99 6.57 13.46
CA TYR A 180 -16.27 6.79 14.87
C TYR A 180 -15.68 8.12 15.38
N LEU A 181 -14.45 8.45 14.95
CA LEU A 181 -13.83 9.74 15.26
C LEU A 181 -14.55 10.93 14.59
N ASP A 182 -15.05 10.81 13.35
CA ASP A 182 -15.85 11.87 12.70
C ASP A 182 -17.12 12.18 13.51
N VAL A 183 -17.83 11.14 13.93
CA VAL A 183 -19.06 11.26 14.72
C VAL A 183 -18.76 11.92 16.06
N LYS A 184 -17.70 11.48 16.75
CA LYS A 184 -17.29 12.09 18.02
C LYS A 184 -16.88 13.55 17.87
N SER A 185 -16.16 13.89 16.80
CA SER A 185 -15.72 15.27 16.54
C SER A 185 -16.86 16.23 16.23
N LYS A 186 -18.02 15.75 15.77
CA LYS A 186 -19.21 16.59 15.54
C LYS A 186 -20.06 16.81 16.80
N ASN A 187 -19.91 15.92 17.78
CA ASN A 187 -20.65 15.97 19.05
C ASN A 187 -19.93 16.79 20.13
N GLN A 188 -18.76 17.36 19.82
CA GLN A 188 -18.05 18.35 20.63
C GLN A 188 -18.20 19.73 19.99
#